data_AF-A0AA89SS93-F1
#
_entry.id   AF-A0AA89SS93-F1
#
_cell.length_a   1.000
_cell.length_b   1.000
_cell.length_c   1.000
_cell.angle_alpha   90.00
_cell.angle_beta   90.00
_cell.angle_gamma   90.00
#
_symmetry.space_group_name_H-M   'P 1'
#
loop_
_entity.id
_entity.type
_entity.pdbx_description
1 polymer ?
#
loop_
_entity_poly.entity_id
_entity_poly.type
_entity_poly.pdbx_seq_one_letter_code
_entity_poly.pdbx_strand_id
1 'polypeptide(L)'
;MKAKARQYALAVWGAFDPIYYACSRLEYVEDTWNGFRSIFRVRVTKYKGREVVLSDGTKIQKNDLLLKIHLHNIRLTRELLHLNSEIKKGRYIYEQVKEGLPYIANYLRNHEQFSEIKGIIGITMLNKGCERLGFETFSIVNPFYKWFKTIAFIPMIVVSQLRFSS
;
A
#
# COMPACT_ATOMS: atom_id res chain seq x y z
N MET A 1 -7.43 -2.18 -32.69
CA MET A 1 -6.13 -2.68 -32.14
C MET A 1 -5.95 -2.39 -30.64
N LYS A 2 -6.17 -1.15 -30.15
CA LYS A 2 -5.99 -0.76 -28.73
C LYS A 2 -6.82 -1.59 -27.71
N ALA A 3 -8.03 -2.02 -28.08
CA ALA A 3 -8.90 -2.80 -27.19
C ALA A 3 -8.40 -4.24 -26.91
N LYS A 4 -7.80 -4.90 -27.92
CA LYS A 4 -7.20 -6.24 -27.74
C LYS A 4 -5.94 -6.18 -26.87
N ALA A 5 -5.08 -5.19 -27.10
CA ALA A 5 -3.90 -4.97 -26.26
C ALA A 5 -4.26 -4.73 -24.77
N ARG A 6 -5.37 -4.03 -24.52
CA ARG A 6 -5.94 -3.80 -23.18
C ARG A 6 -6.42 -5.08 -22.50
N GLN A 7 -7.10 -5.97 -23.22
CA GLN A 7 -7.52 -7.27 -22.69
C GLN A 7 -6.32 -8.18 -22.38
N TYR A 8 -5.30 -8.18 -23.23
CA TYR A 8 -4.06 -8.93 -22.98
C TYR A 8 -3.30 -8.41 -21.76
N ALA A 9 -3.16 -7.08 -21.60
CA ALA A 9 -2.51 -6.50 -20.43
C ALA A 9 -3.25 -6.84 -19.11
N LEU A 10 -4.59 -6.83 -19.13
CA LEU A 10 -5.40 -7.22 -17.97
C LEU A 10 -5.33 -8.72 -17.69
N ALA A 11 -5.28 -9.57 -18.72
CA ALA A 11 -5.15 -11.02 -18.56
C ALA A 11 -3.78 -11.41 -17.99
N VAL A 12 -2.71 -10.78 -18.49
CA VAL A 12 -1.35 -11.00 -17.94
C VAL A 12 -1.27 -10.49 -16.50
N TRP A 13 -1.81 -9.32 -16.20
CA TRP A 13 -1.88 -8.81 -14.82
C TRP A 13 -2.69 -9.73 -13.90
N GLY A 14 -3.84 -10.21 -14.35
CA GLY A 14 -4.67 -11.18 -13.64
C GLY A 14 -4.02 -12.55 -13.45
N ALA A 15 -3.07 -12.93 -14.31
CA ALA A 15 -2.28 -14.16 -14.17
C ALA A 15 -1.09 -14.01 -13.20
N PHE A 16 -0.53 -12.80 -13.08
CA PHE A 16 0.52 -12.50 -12.10
C PHE A 16 -0.03 -12.20 -10.70
N ASP A 17 -1.28 -11.73 -10.57
CA ASP A 17 -1.90 -11.39 -9.29
C ASP A 17 -1.94 -12.58 -8.30
N PRO A 18 -2.30 -13.84 -8.69
CA PRO A 18 -2.27 -15.00 -7.82
C PRO A 18 -0.85 -15.39 -7.38
N ILE A 19 0.14 -15.27 -8.26
CA ILE A 19 1.55 -15.57 -7.95
C ILE A 19 2.09 -14.53 -6.96
N TYR A 20 1.79 -13.25 -7.19
CA TYR A 20 2.12 -12.17 -6.26
C TYR A 20 1.41 -12.35 -4.90
N TYR A 21 0.13 -12.72 -4.91
CA TYR A 21 -0.67 -12.97 -3.71
C TYR A 21 -0.11 -14.16 -2.90
N ALA A 22 0.15 -15.29 -3.56
CA ALA A 22 0.71 -16.49 -2.96
C ALA A 22 2.12 -16.26 -2.38
N CYS A 23 2.98 -15.50 -3.07
CA CYS A 23 4.32 -15.18 -2.57
C CYS A 23 4.32 -14.11 -1.46
N SER A 24 3.23 -13.36 -1.28
CA SER A 24 3.21 -12.19 -0.40
C SER A 24 2.67 -12.46 1.01
N ARG A 25 2.14 -13.66 1.32
CA ARG A 25 1.52 -14.04 2.62
C ARG A 25 0.72 -12.88 3.26
N LEU A 26 -0.01 -12.12 2.44
CA LEU A 26 -0.78 -10.96 2.89
C LEU A 26 -2.04 -11.45 3.58
N GLU A 27 -2.24 -11.06 4.82
CA GLU A 27 -3.47 -11.31 5.56
C GLU A 27 -4.40 -10.10 5.36
N TYR A 28 -5.69 -10.36 5.20
CA TYR A 28 -6.67 -9.28 5.25
C TYR A 28 -6.79 -8.83 6.71
N VAL A 29 -6.86 -7.52 6.94
CA VAL A 29 -7.47 -7.04 8.17
C VAL A 29 -8.92 -7.48 8.08
N GLU A 30 -9.33 -8.47 8.88
CA GLU A 30 -10.67 -9.04 8.81
C GLU A 30 -11.75 -7.94 8.91
N ASP A 31 -12.83 -8.12 8.14
CA ASP A 31 -14.01 -7.24 8.02
C ASP A 31 -14.91 -7.27 9.29
N THR A 32 -14.34 -7.45 10.49
CA THR A 32 -15.10 -7.81 11.70
C THR A 32 -15.55 -6.62 12.54
N TRP A 33 -15.46 -5.39 12.03
CA TRP A 33 -16.03 -4.21 12.69
C TRP A 33 -16.93 -3.41 11.74
N ASN A 34 -18.25 -3.50 11.94
CA ASN A 34 -19.28 -2.65 11.34
C ASN A 34 -19.44 -2.68 9.80
N GLY A 35 -18.95 -3.71 9.09
CA GLY A 35 -19.11 -3.81 7.63
C GLY A 35 -18.32 -2.76 6.83
N PHE A 36 -17.41 -2.03 7.48
CA PHE A 36 -16.48 -1.13 6.79
C PHE A 36 -15.40 -1.95 6.12
N ARG A 37 -15.48 -2.04 4.79
CA ARG A 37 -14.42 -2.65 4.01
C ARG A 37 -13.23 -1.70 3.99
N SER A 38 -12.17 -2.02 4.71
CA SER A 38 -10.93 -1.22 4.70
C SER A 38 -10.22 -1.32 3.34
N ILE A 39 -9.55 -0.24 2.92
CA ILE A 39 -8.65 -0.28 1.75
C ILE A 39 -7.28 -0.89 2.11
N PHE A 40 -7.04 -1.22 3.37
CA PHE A 40 -5.78 -1.78 3.84
C PHE A 40 -5.75 -3.30 3.78
N ARG A 41 -4.61 -3.83 3.37
CA ARG A 41 -4.14 -5.20 3.64
C ARG A 41 -2.92 -5.11 4.52
N VAL A 42 -2.73 -6.06 5.42
CA VAL A 42 -1.62 -6.02 6.36
C VAL A 42 -0.85 -7.31 6.38
N ARG A 43 0.37 -7.23 6.89
CA ARG A 43 1.18 -8.41 7.18
C ARG A 43 2.23 -8.05 8.22
N VAL A 44 2.40 -8.92 9.21
CA VAL A 44 3.56 -8.85 10.10
C VAL A 44 4.82 -9.26 9.33
N THR A 45 5.86 -8.42 9.40
CA THR A 45 7.11 -8.62 8.67
C THR A 45 8.32 -8.25 9.50
N LYS A 46 9.47 -8.88 9.21
CA LYS A 46 10.76 -8.44 9.73
C LYS A 46 11.32 -7.33 8.84
N TYR A 47 11.79 -6.24 9.45
CA TYR A 47 12.43 -5.13 8.75
C TYR A 47 13.77 -5.56 8.16
N LYS A 48 14.06 -5.17 6.91
CA LYS A 48 15.31 -5.54 6.20
C LYS A 48 16.06 -4.32 5.64
N GLY A 49 15.59 -3.11 5.96
CA GLY A 49 16.21 -1.88 5.52
C GLY A 49 17.40 -1.47 6.40
N ARG A 50 17.96 -0.30 6.10
CA ARG A 50 18.96 0.37 6.95
C ARG A 50 18.32 0.85 8.24
N GLU A 51 19.10 1.04 9.29
CA GLU A 51 18.58 1.67 10.51
C GLU A 51 17.92 3.03 10.20
N VAL A 52 16.79 3.27 10.85
CA VAL A 52 16.03 4.53 10.79
C VAL A 52 15.68 4.95 12.21
N VAL A 53 15.88 6.23 12.52
CA VAL A 53 15.43 6.84 13.77
C VAL A 53 14.25 7.74 13.45
N LEU A 54 13.12 7.47 14.07
CA LEU A 54 11.91 8.29 13.95
C LEU A 54 12.04 9.56 14.80
N SER A 55 11.17 10.54 14.52
CA SER A 55 11.14 11.83 15.22
C SER A 55 10.86 11.72 16.73
N ASP A 56 10.19 10.64 17.17
CA ASP A 56 9.96 10.30 18.57
C ASP A 56 11.16 9.61 19.24
N GLY A 57 12.25 9.38 18.51
CA GLY A 57 13.45 8.69 18.97
C GLY A 57 13.40 7.16 18.80
N THR A 58 12.30 6.59 18.32
CA THR A 58 12.17 5.16 18.07
C THR A 58 13.16 4.72 17.00
N LYS A 59 14.00 3.73 17.33
CA LYS A 59 14.99 3.14 16.42
C LYS A 59 14.44 1.88 15.76
N ILE A 60 14.27 1.93 14.44
CA ILE A 60 13.90 0.79 13.61
C ILE A 60 15.17 0.15 13.03
N GLN A 61 15.42 -1.09 13.38
CA GLN A 61 16.62 -1.86 13.08
C GLN A 61 16.30 -3.14 12.32
N LYS A 62 17.32 -3.71 11.67
CA LYS A 62 17.18 -4.95 10.90
C LYS A 62 16.64 -6.06 11.79
N ASN A 63 15.63 -6.76 11.28
CA ASN A 63 14.85 -7.83 11.91
C ASN A 63 13.80 -7.41 12.94
N ASP A 64 13.64 -6.12 13.21
CA ASP A 64 12.49 -5.65 14.01
C ASP A 64 11.18 -6.10 13.37
N LEU A 65 10.23 -6.47 14.22
CA LEU A 65 8.90 -6.84 13.78
C LEU A 65 8.10 -5.57 13.51
N LEU A 66 7.53 -5.45 12.31
CA LEU A 66 6.72 -4.32 11.88
C LEU A 66 5.42 -4.83 11.27
N LEU A 67 4.35 -4.04 11.40
CA LEU A 67 3.14 -4.27 10.63
C LEU A 67 3.27 -3.55 9.29
N LYS A 68 3.33 -4.31 8.20
CA LYS A 68 3.37 -3.74 6.87
C LYS A 68 1.96 -3.49 6.34
N ILE A 69 1.66 -2.24 6.01
CA ILE A 69 0.40 -1.85 5.36
C ILE A 69 0.57 -1.79 3.84
N HIS A 70 -0.46 -2.25 3.15
CA HIS A 70 -0.60 -2.21 1.70
C HIS A 70 -1.99 -1.67 1.34
N LEU A 71 -2.08 -0.86 0.29
CA LEU A 71 -3.36 -0.42 -0.22
C LEU A 71 -3.91 -1.46 -1.22
N HIS A 72 -5.20 -1.71 -1.18
CA HIS A 72 -5.90 -2.57 -2.13
C HIS A 72 -6.01 -1.86 -3.48
N ASN A 73 -4.91 -1.81 -4.22
CA ASN A 73 -4.76 -1.02 -5.44
C ASN A 73 -5.88 -1.26 -6.46
N ILE A 74 -6.32 -2.50 -6.68
CA ILE A 74 -7.43 -2.80 -7.62
C ILE A 74 -8.74 -2.10 -7.23
N ARG A 75 -9.05 -2.05 -5.93
CA ARG A 75 -10.27 -1.42 -5.42
C ARG A 75 -10.17 0.09 -5.57
N LEU A 76 -9.07 0.68 -5.09
CA LEU A 76 -8.81 2.10 -5.26
C LEU A 76 -8.86 2.51 -6.73
N THR A 77 -8.21 1.76 -7.63
CA THR A 77 -8.27 2.06 -9.06
C THR A 77 -9.69 2.09 -9.58
N ARG A 78 -10.57 1.15 -9.17
CA ARG A 78 -12.00 1.13 -9.55
C ARG A 78 -12.77 2.34 -9.02
N GLU A 79 -12.61 2.66 -7.74
CA GLU A 79 -13.27 3.80 -7.09
C GLU A 79 -12.85 5.14 -7.72
N LEU A 80 -11.56 5.25 -8.06
CA LEU A 80 -11.00 6.44 -8.70
C LEU A 80 -11.39 6.60 -10.18
N LEU A 81 -12.01 5.58 -10.82
CA LEU A 81 -12.41 5.65 -12.25
C LEU A 81 -13.41 6.77 -12.54
N HIS A 82 -14.24 7.13 -11.56
CA HIS A 82 -15.30 8.13 -11.70
C HIS A 82 -14.80 9.56 -11.47
N LEU A 83 -13.54 9.73 -11.07
CA LEU A 83 -12.96 11.03 -10.75
C LEU A 83 -12.13 11.55 -11.93
N ASN A 84 -12.51 12.71 -12.46
CA ASN A 84 -11.83 13.32 -13.62
C ASN A 84 -10.68 14.28 -13.24
N SER A 85 -10.38 14.46 -11.95
CA SER A 85 -9.37 15.41 -11.47
C SER A 85 -8.35 14.72 -10.56
N GLU A 86 -7.07 14.92 -10.85
CA GLU A 86 -5.96 14.38 -10.04
C GLU A 86 -5.98 14.89 -8.60
N ILE A 87 -6.42 16.14 -8.40
CA ILE A 87 -6.61 16.71 -7.06
C ILE A 87 -7.72 15.96 -6.31
N LYS A 88 -8.85 15.69 -6.97
CA LYS A 88 -9.96 14.92 -6.37
C LYS A 88 -9.53 13.49 -6.05
N LYS A 89 -8.74 12.85 -6.92
CA LYS A 89 -8.20 11.50 -6.67
C LYS A 89 -7.25 11.48 -5.48
N GLY A 90 -6.32 12.44 -5.41
CA GLY A 90 -5.40 12.56 -4.27
C GLY A 90 -6.14 12.76 -2.96
N ARG A 91 -7.16 13.63 -2.96
CA ARG A 91 -8.04 13.85 -1.80
C ARG A 91 -8.79 12.58 -1.40
N TYR A 92 -9.39 11.87 -2.36
CA TYR A 92 -10.10 10.63 -2.09
C TYR A 92 -9.19 9.57 -1.45
N ILE A 93 -7.99 9.37 -2.00
CA ILE A 93 -7.02 8.42 -1.42
C ILE A 93 -6.65 8.83 0.00
N TYR A 94 -6.39 10.13 0.23
CA TYR A 94 -6.07 10.64 1.56
C TYR A 94 -7.21 10.36 2.56
N GLU A 95 -8.47 10.62 2.18
CA GLU A 95 -9.65 10.38 3.01
C GLU A 95 -9.81 8.89 3.32
N GLN A 96 -9.68 8.01 2.32
CA GLN A 96 -9.78 6.55 2.53
C GLN A 96 -8.65 6.01 3.43
N VAL A 97 -7.43 6.52 3.29
CA VAL A 97 -6.32 6.16 4.17
C VAL A 97 -6.62 6.63 5.59
N LYS A 98 -7.02 7.90 5.77
CA LYS A 98 -7.37 8.47 7.07
C LYS A 98 -8.48 7.67 7.79
N GLU A 99 -9.54 7.33 7.08
CA GLU A 99 -10.67 6.54 7.60
C GLU A 99 -10.27 5.12 7.96
N GLY A 100 -9.32 4.52 7.23
CA GLY A 100 -8.84 3.16 7.49
C GLY A 100 -7.85 3.04 8.66
N LEU A 101 -7.13 4.11 9.04
CA LEU A 101 -6.09 4.05 10.08
C LEU A 101 -6.60 3.60 11.46
N PRO A 102 -7.78 4.07 11.96
CA PRO A 102 -8.35 3.55 13.20
C PRO A 102 -8.54 2.03 13.21
N TYR A 103 -8.87 1.42 12.07
CA TYR A 103 -9.01 -0.04 11.94
C TYR A 103 -7.67 -0.75 12.02
N ILE A 104 -6.61 -0.16 11.45
CA ILE A 104 -5.24 -0.67 11.63
C ILE A 104 -4.83 -0.61 13.10
N ALA A 105 -5.13 0.50 13.78
CA ALA A 105 -4.83 0.63 15.21
C ALA A 105 -5.59 -0.41 16.04
N ASN A 106 -6.85 -0.69 15.70
CA ASN A 106 -7.62 -1.75 16.36
C ASN A 106 -7.06 -3.15 16.08
N TYR A 107 -6.75 -3.45 14.82
CA TYR A 107 -6.11 -4.70 14.42
C TYR A 107 -4.82 -4.94 15.21
N LEU A 108 -3.96 -3.92 15.30
CA LEU A 108 -2.71 -3.98 16.05
C LEU A 108 -2.93 -4.33 17.52
N ARG A 109 -3.80 -3.58 18.21
CA ARG A 109 -4.05 -3.77 19.65
C ARG A 109 -4.55 -5.17 20.00
N ASN A 110 -5.24 -5.83 19.07
CA ASN A 110 -5.79 -7.17 19.25
C ASN A 110 -4.89 -8.27 18.67
N HIS A 111 -3.74 -7.93 18.07
CA HIS A 111 -2.82 -8.89 17.49
C HIS A 111 -2.01 -9.60 18.57
N GLU A 112 -1.82 -10.91 18.48
CA GLU A 112 -1.08 -11.71 19.47
C GLU A 112 0.36 -11.19 19.70
N GLN A 113 1.01 -10.73 18.62
CA GLN A 113 2.36 -10.16 18.64
C GLN A 113 2.42 -8.64 18.87
N PHE A 114 1.34 -8.00 19.37
CA PHE A 114 1.28 -6.54 19.53
C PHE A 114 2.48 -5.96 20.26
N SER A 115 2.93 -6.60 21.35
CA SER A 115 4.07 -6.15 22.16
C SER A 115 5.42 -6.23 21.44
N GLU A 116 5.54 -7.04 20.39
CA GLU A 116 6.75 -7.19 19.59
C GLU A 116 6.78 -6.26 18.38
N ILE A 117 5.60 -5.82 17.89
CA ILE A 117 5.49 -4.96 16.71
C ILE A 117 5.94 -3.55 17.06
N LYS A 118 7.10 -3.14 16.56
CA LYS A 118 7.73 -1.84 16.85
C LYS A 118 7.08 -0.66 16.09
N GLY A 119 6.36 -0.93 15.01
CA GLY A 119 5.72 0.14 14.23
C GLY A 119 5.04 -0.33 12.95
N ILE A 120 4.45 0.64 12.24
CA ILE A 120 3.76 0.43 10.97
C ILE A 120 4.65 0.90 9.82
N ILE A 121 4.73 0.10 8.74
CA ILE A 121 5.54 0.44 7.57
C ILE A 121 4.76 0.26 6.27
N GLY A 122 4.96 1.16 5.31
CA GLY A 122 4.43 1.05 3.96
C GLY A 122 5.49 1.37 2.92
N ILE A 123 5.28 0.90 1.68
CA ILE A 123 6.01 1.39 0.51
C ILE A 123 4.98 2.02 -0.41
N THR A 124 5.16 3.29 -0.74
CA THR A 124 4.23 4.05 -1.55
C THR A 124 4.96 4.99 -2.50
N MET A 125 4.38 5.24 -3.67
CA MET A 125 4.75 6.37 -4.52
C MET A 125 3.93 7.64 -4.17
N LEU A 126 2.83 7.47 -3.43
CA LEU A 126 1.98 8.54 -2.92
C LEU A 126 2.56 9.03 -1.58
N ASN A 127 3.60 9.86 -1.66
CA ASN A 127 4.28 10.39 -0.47
C ASN A 127 3.74 11.75 -0.01
N LYS A 128 3.03 12.48 -0.89
CA LYS A 128 2.43 13.77 -0.54
C LYS A 128 1.29 13.58 0.47
N GLY A 129 1.38 14.27 1.61
CA GLY A 129 0.35 14.23 2.66
C GLY A 129 0.50 13.09 3.66
N CYS A 130 1.50 12.20 3.52
CA CYS A 130 1.78 11.15 4.50
C CYS A 130 2.08 11.69 5.91
N GLU A 131 2.80 12.80 5.99
CA GLU A 131 3.13 13.47 7.27
C GLU A 131 1.87 13.92 8.02
N ARG A 132 0.84 14.40 7.30
CA ARG A 132 -0.45 14.80 7.89
C ARG A 132 -1.25 13.62 8.43
N LEU A 133 -0.90 12.39 8.02
CA LEU A 133 -1.47 11.14 8.50
C LEU A 133 -0.62 10.52 9.63
N GLY A 134 0.44 11.20 10.08
CA GLY A 134 1.33 10.73 11.14
C GLY A 134 2.45 9.81 10.66
N PHE A 135 2.70 9.70 9.35
CA PHE A 135 3.81 8.91 8.82
C PHE A 135 5.04 9.76 8.53
N GLU A 136 6.21 9.26 8.90
CA GLU A 136 7.48 9.77 8.42
C GLU A 136 7.90 9.07 7.13
N THR A 137 8.47 9.83 6.18
CA THR A 137 8.84 9.31 4.86
C THR A 137 10.35 9.19 4.70
N PHE A 138 10.80 8.00 4.30
CA PHE A 138 12.21 7.71 4.05
C PHE A 138 12.40 7.16 2.65
N SER A 139 13.41 7.68 1.94
CA SER A 139 13.75 7.16 0.61
C SER A 139 14.37 5.77 0.69
N ILE A 140 13.97 4.89 -0.23
CA ILE A 140 14.61 3.58 -0.42
C ILE A 140 16.03 3.81 -0.95
N VAL A 141 17.04 3.42 -0.16
CA VAL A 141 18.46 3.63 -0.47
C VAL A 141 18.97 2.67 -1.53
N ASN A 142 18.60 1.39 -1.46
CA ASN A 142 19.07 0.39 -2.42
C ASN A 142 18.46 0.65 -3.82
N PRO A 143 19.27 1.00 -4.84
CA PRO A 143 18.75 1.39 -6.16
C PRO A 143 18.05 0.24 -6.89
N PHE A 144 18.58 -0.99 -6.78
CA PHE A 144 17.97 -2.16 -7.39
C PHE A 144 16.61 -2.48 -6.76
N TYR A 145 16.53 -2.43 -5.43
CA TYR A 145 15.26 -2.64 -4.72
C TYR A 145 14.25 -1.54 -5.03
N LYS A 146 14.70 -0.29 -5.09
CA LYS A 146 13.87 0.86 -5.51
C LYS A 146 13.33 0.63 -6.92
N TRP A 147 14.19 0.30 -7.88
CA TRP A 147 13.81 0.04 -9.27
C TRP A 147 12.83 -1.12 -9.38
N PHE A 148 13.11 -2.26 -8.73
CA PHE A 148 12.20 -3.41 -8.69
C PHE A 148 10.83 -3.03 -8.16
N LYS A 149 10.77 -2.24 -7.07
CA LYS A 149 9.50 -1.76 -6.52
C LYS A 149 8.80 -0.81 -7.48
N THR A 150 9.50 0.13 -8.09
CA THR A 150 8.93 1.03 -9.10
C THR A 150 8.33 0.25 -10.26
N ILE A 151 9.02 -0.76 -10.79
CA ILE A 151 8.51 -1.62 -11.87
C ILE A 151 7.25 -2.36 -11.45
N ALA A 152 7.21 -2.90 -10.22
CA ALA A 152 6.02 -3.57 -9.72
C ALA A 152 4.79 -2.63 -9.65
N PHE A 153 5.00 -1.31 -9.56
CA PHE A 153 3.93 -0.32 -9.63
C PHE A 153 3.59 0.13 -11.06
N ILE A 154 4.41 -0.16 -12.08
CA ILE A 154 4.19 0.30 -13.46
C ILE A 154 2.81 -0.09 -13.98
N PRO A 155 2.31 -1.32 -13.83
CA PRO A 155 1.01 -1.63 -14.42
C PRO A 155 -0.14 -0.91 -13.72
N MET A 156 -0.01 -0.59 -12.42
CA MET A 156 -0.96 0.29 -11.72
C MET A 156 -0.91 1.71 -12.29
N ILE A 157 0.28 2.26 -12.54
CA ILE A 157 0.45 3.57 -13.20
C ILE A 157 -0.13 3.54 -14.61
N VAL A 158 0.15 2.50 -15.38
CA VAL A 158 -0.32 2.35 -16.76
C VAL A 158 -1.85 2.21 -16.79
N VAL A 159 -2.47 1.45 -15.88
CA VAL A 159 -3.93 1.37 -15.77
C VAL A 159 -4.54 2.71 -15.35
N SER A 160 -3.88 3.47 -14.48
CA SER A 160 -4.37 4.82 -14.14
C SER A 160 -4.16 5.80 -15.30
N GLN A 161 -3.08 5.68 -16.08
CA GLN A 161 -2.68 6.62 -17.12
C GLN A 161 -3.26 6.37 -18.50
N LEU A 162 -3.51 5.11 -18.88
CA LEU A 162 -4.12 4.71 -20.17
C LEU A 162 -5.52 5.32 -20.40
N ARG A 163 -6.08 6.02 -19.41
CA ARG A 163 -7.39 6.67 -19.48
C ARG A 163 -7.35 8.20 -19.41
N PHE A 164 -6.16 8.82 -19.36
CA PHE A 164 -6.00 10.29 -19.43
C PHE A 164 -5.86 10.83 -20.87
N SER A 165 -5.95 9.97 -21.89
CA SER A 165 -5.90 10.35 -23.31
C SER A 165 -7.25 10.09 -23.99
N SER A 166 -8.31 10.62 -23.40
CA SER A 166 -9.63 10.74 -24.03
C SER A 166 -10.29 12.02 -23.57
#